data_AF-A0A7V9Z5Z1-F1
#
_entry.id   AF-A0A7V9Z5Z1-F1
#
_cell.length_a   1.000
_cell.length_b   1.000
_cell.length_c   1.000
_cell.angle_alpha   90.00
_cell.angle_beta   90.00
_cell.angle_gamma   90.00
#
_symmetry.space_group_name_H-M   'P 1'
#
loop_
_entity.id
_entity.type
_entity.pdbx_description
1 polymer ?
#
loop_
_entity_poly.entity_id
_entity_poly.type
_entity_poly.pdbx_seq_one_letter_code
_entity_poly.pdbx_strand_id
1 'polypeptide(L)' 'MCTSTSVSGKALVLVIDGVQGKAKVAEAVEHGFTIVETAKGKTACIKYEESELF' A
#
# COMPACT_ATOMS: atom_id res chain seq x y z
N MET A 1 9.75 5.61 -13.97
CA MET A 1 9.65 4.16 -13.66
C MET A 1 9.58 4.02 -12.14
N CYS A 2 8.56 3.34 -11.62
CA CYS A 2 8.55 2.94 -10.21
C CYS A 2 9.40 1.68 -10.07
N THR A 3 10.52 1.78 -9.35
CA THR A 3 11.41 0.65 -9.06
C THR A 3 11.08 0.13 -7.67
N SER A 4 10.62 -1.12 -7.56
CA SER A 4 10.44 -1.79 -6.27
C SER A 4 11.43 -2.94 -6.12
N THR A 5 12.24 -2.91 -5.07
CA THR A 5 13.09 -4.02 -4.65
C THR A 5 12.25 -5.01 -3.83
N SER A 6 11.99 -6.20 -4.40
CA SER A 6 11.35 -7.30 -3.65
C SER A 6 12.36 -7.87 -2.66
N VAL A 7 12.00 -7.87 -1.39
CA VAL A 7 12.76 -8.50 -0.31
C VAL A 7 12.00 -9.75 0.11
N SER A 8 12.69 -10.89 0.20
CA SER A 8 12.07 -12.18 0.55
C SER A 8 11.33 -12.09 1.88
N GLY A 9 10.11 -12.64 1.93
CA GLY A 9 9.27 -12.67 3.14
C GLY A 9 8.36 -11.45 3.34
N LYS A 10 8.49 -10.39 2.53
CA LYS A 10 7.66 -9.18 2.67
C LYS A 10 6.55 -9.14 1.61
N ALA A 11 5.32 -8.87 2.03
CA ALA A 11 4.20 -8.65 1.14
C ALA A 11 4.22 -7.21 0.59
N LEU A 12 3.99 -7.04 -0.71
CA LEU A 12 3.94 -5.73 -1.37
C LEU A 12 2.53 -5.46 -1.91
N VAL A 13 2.06 -4.22 -1.76
CA VAL A 13 0.80 -3.72 -2.31
C VAL A 13 1.11 -2.74 -3.44
N LEU A 14 0.63 -3.06 -4.65
CA LEU A 14 0.70 -2.18 -5.82
C LEU A 14 -0.67 -1.56 -6.08
N VAL A 15 -0.74 -0.23 -6.04
CA VAL A 15 -1.95 0.53 -6.34
C VAL A 15 -1.77 1.26 -7.66
N ILE A 16 -2.64 0.97 -8.63
CA ILE A 16 -2.66 1.63 -9.94
C ILE A 16 -3.86 2.56 -9.99
N ASP A 17 -3.60 3.87 -10.07
CA ASP A 17 -4.62 4.91 -10.20
C ASP A 17 -4.68 5.38 -11.65
N GLY A 18 -5.66 4.86 -12.39
CA GLY A 18 -5.89 5.20 -13.80
C GLY A 18 -6.38 6.63 -14.02
N VAL A 19 -6.94 7.29 -13.00
CA VAL A 19 -7.39 8.69 -13.09
C VAL A 19 -6.21 9.64 -13.00
N GLN A 20 -5.25 9.36 -12.11
CA GLN A 20 -4.01 10.12 -12.01
C GLN A 20 -2.92 9.66 -12.98
N GLY A 21 -3.06 8.49 -13.61
CA GLY A 21 -2.01 7.86 -14.40
C GLY A 21 -0.77 7.51 -13.56
N LYS A 22 -0.97 7.14 -12.28
CA LYS A 22 0.12 6.89 -11.32
C LYS A 22 0.05 5.48 -10.75
N ALA A 23 1.22 4.93 -10.45
CA ALA A 23 1.36 3.71 -9.66
C ALA A 23 2.06 4.04 -8.32
N LYS A 24 1.62 3.39 -7.25
CA LYS A 24 2.27 3.44 -5.93
C LYS A 24 2.53 2.01 -5.46
N VAL A 25 3.72 1.79 -4.92
CA VAL A 25 4.09 0.53 -4.25
C VAL A 25 4.28 0.82 -2.76
N ALA A 26 3.78 -0.06 -1.92
CA ALA A 26 4.06 -0.05 -0.49
C ALA A 26 4.29 -1.46 0.03
N GLU A 27 5.01 -1.56 1.12
CA GLU A 27 5.13 -2.80 1.87
C GLU A 27 3.89 -2.95 2.76
N ALA A 28 3.28 -4.13 2.77
CA ALA A 28 2.24 -4.43 3.74
C ALA A 28 2.89 -4.69 5.10
N VAL A 29 2.20 -4.29 6.18
CA VAL A 29 2.63 -4.66 7.54
C VAL A 29 2.62 -6.17 7.73
N GLU A 30 3.57 -6.66 8.52
CA GLU A 30 3.72 -8.09 8.84
C GLU A 30 2.52 -8.62 9.66
N HIS A 31 2.00 -7.79 10.57
CA HIS A 31 0.82 -8.05 11.38
C HIS A 31 -0.11 -6.84 11.38
N GLY A 32 -1.42 -7.07 11.40
CA GLY A 32 -2.42 -6.02 11.27
C GLY A 32 -2.86 -5.77 9.82
N PHE A 33 -3.31 -4.56 9.53
CA PHE A 33 -3.95 -4.24 8.25
C PHE A 33 -3.20 -3.14 7.51
N THR A 34 -3.06 -3.34 6.19
CA THR A 34 -2.67 -2.27 5.24
C THR A 34 -3.92 -1.80 4.52
N ILE A 35 -4.38 -0.58 4.82
CA ILE A 35 -5.62 -0.03 4.27
C ILE A 35 -5.29 0.96 3.15
N VAL A 36 -5.83 0.72 1.96
CA VAL A 36 -5.71 1.63 0.81
C VAL A 36 -7.03 2.37 0.62
N GLU A 37 -7.02 3.67 0.88
CA GLU A 37 -8.20 4.52 0.66
C GLU A 37 -8.06 5.33 -0.64
N THR A 38 -9.15 5.44 -1.39
CA THR A 38 -9.22 6.26 -2.60
C THR A 38 -10.33 7.29 -2.44
N ALA A 39 -10.01 8.58 -2.59
CA ALA A 39 -10.99 9.66 -2.54
C ALA A 39 -11.12 10.30 -3.93
N LYS A 40 -12.28 10.11 -4.59
CA LYS A 40 -12.61 10.70 -5.91
C LYS A 40 -11.48 10.56 -6.96
N GLY A 41 -10.89 9.38 -7.09
CA GLY A 41 -9.79 9.14 -8.05
C GLY A 41 -8.44 9.72 -7.62
N LYS A 42 -8.26 10.01 -6.32
CA LYS A 42 -6.94 10.21 -5.73
C LYS A 42 -6.65 9.12 -4.71
N THR A 43 -5.60 8.30 -4.92
CA THR A 43 -5.08 7.39 -3.89
C THR A 43 -4.62 8.20 -2.68
N ALA A 44 -5.46 8.23 -1.65
CA ALA A 44 -5.33 9.06 -0.48
C ALA A 44 -5.08 8.14 0.71
N CYS A 45 -3.80 7.99 1.03
CA CYS A 45 -3.30 7.36 2.25
C CYS A 45 -3.25 5.82 2.26
N ILE A 46 -2.09 5.31 2.68
CA ILE A 46 -1.90 3.95 3.14
C ILE A 46 -1.89 4.08 4.65
N LYS A 47 -2.94 3.59 5.32
CA LYS A 47 -3.01 3.56 6.78
C LYS A 47 -2.60 2.18 7.25
N TYR A 48 -1.86 2.14 8.34
CA TYR A 48 -1.50 0.91 9.02
C TYR A 48 -2.23 0.91 10.35
N GLU A 49 -3.04 -0.12 10.60
CA GLU A 49 -3.63 -0.38 11.91
C GLU A 49 -2.94 -1.60 12.51
N GLU A 50 -2.09 -1.36 13.50
CA GLU A 50 -1.60 -2.41 14.40
C GLU A 50 -2.72 -2.66 15.42
N SER A 51 -3.54 -3.68 15.17
CA SER A 51 -4.40 -4.22 16.22
C SER A 51 -3.46 -4.92 17.19
N GLU A 52 -3.34 -4.40 18.41
CA GLU A 52 -2.39 -4.90 19.38
C GLU A 52 -2.60 -6.40 19.63
N LEU A 53 -1.55 -7.19 19.35
CA LEU A 53 -1.41 -8.55 19.85
C LEU A 53 -1.11 -8.44 21.36
N PHE A 54 -2.16 -8.33 22.16
CA PHE A 54 -2.13 -8.61 23.60
C PHE A 54 -3.13 -9.71 23.95
#